data_AF-A0A1W9LZ83-F1
#
_entry.id   AF-A0A1W9LZ83-F1
#
_cell.length_a   1.000
_cell.length_b   1.000
_cell.length_c   1.000
_cell.angle_alpha   90.00
_cell.angle_beta   90.00
_cell.angle_gamma   90.00
#
_symmetry.space_group_name_H-M   'P 1'
#
loop_
_entity.id
_entity.type
_entity.pdbx_description
1 polymer ?
#
loop_
_entity_poly.entity_id
_entity_poly.type
_entity_poly.pdbx_seq_one_letter_code
_entity_poly.pdbx_strand_id
1 'polypeptide(L)'
;EDTRRKPAYHNGTAWTWVFPSYCEAYIKTYGSGCKGAPTARPYETALAWLSSTMRLINTGCAGHIPEITDGDYPHTQRGCDAQAWGMSEFLRVL
;
A
#
# COMPACT_ATOMS: atom_id res chain seq x y z
N GLU A 1 19.74 15.68 8.33
CA GLU A 1 18.78 15.10 9.27
C GLU A 1 17.51 15.95 9.39
N ASP A 2 17.59 17.15 10.00
CA ASP A 2 16.41 18.01 10.26
C ASP A 2 15.79 18.67 9.04
N THR A 3 16.55 18.88 7.96
CA THR A 3 16.07 19.59 6.76
C THR A 3 15.64 18.68 5.62
N ARG A 4 15.84 17.36 5.74
CA ARG A 4 15.54 16.38 4.68
C ARG A 4 14.82 15.15 5.22
N ARG A 5 15.51 14.35 6.04
CA ARG A 5 15.00 13.05 6.53
C ARG A 5 13.76 13.21 7.40
N LYS A 6 13.80 14.05 8.44
CA LYS A 6 12.66 14.24 9.35
C LYS A 6 11.43 14.83 8.64
N PRO A 7 11.55 15.88 7.81
CA PRO A 7 10.41 16.37 7.04
C PRO A 7 9.83 15.32 6.08
N ALA A 8 10.69 14.58 5.38
CA ALA A 8 10.26 13.59 4.38
C ALA A 8 9.53 12.39 4.99
N TYR A 9 9.82 12.02 6.24
CA TYR A 9 9.29 10.82 6.90
C TYR A 9 7.77 10.70 6.90
N HIS A 10 7.06 11.84 6.85
CA HIS A 10 5.60 11.91 6.69
C HIS A 10 5.14 12.80 5.52
N ASN A 11 6.05 13.33 4.70
CA ASN A 11 5.73 14.22 3.56
C ASN A 11 6.42 13.78 2.25
N GLY A 12 6.53 12.48 2.04
CA GLY A 12 7.16 11.93 0.83
C GLY A 12 7.54 10.47 0.98
N THR A 13 7.82 10.00 2.20
CA THR A 13 7.96 8.57 2.48
C THR A 13 6.61 7.87 2.32
N ALA A 14 6.59 6.75 1.57
CA ALA A 14 5.40 5.93 1.41
C ALA A 14 5.31 4.90 2.54
N TRP A 15 4.29 5.04 3.37
CA TRP A 15 3.98 4.09 4.44
C TRP A 15 3.13 2.94 3.91
N THR A 16 3.59 1.70 4.12
CA THR A 16 2.95 0.54 3.50
C THR A 16 1.60 0.18 4.12
N TRP A 17 1.39 0.46 5.41
CA TRP A 17 0.16 0.09 6.12
C TRP A 17 -1.10 0.85 5.67
N VAL A 18 -0.96 2.05 5.10
CA VAL A 18 -2.12 2.85 4.62
C VAL A 18 -2.63 2.36 3.26
N PHE A 19 -1.76 1.70 2.47
CA PHE A 19 -2.07 1.32 1.10
C PHE A 19 -3.21 0.28 0.96
N PRO A 20 -3.28 -0.80 1.78
CA PRO A 20 -4.44 -1.69 1.78
C PRO A 20 -5.75 -0.96 2.10
N SER A 21 -5.74 -0.09 3.11
CA SER A 21 -6.90 0.74 3.49
C SER A 21 -7.38 1.64 2.35
N TYR A 22 -6.47 2.17 1.52
CA TYR A 22 -6.83 2.93 0.32
C TYR A 22 -7.57 2.05 -0.71
N CYS A 23 -7.12 0.81 -0.95
CA CYS A 23 -7.77 -0.13 -1.86
C CYS A 23 -9.19 -0.48 -1.38
N GLU A 24 -9.36 -0.70 -0.08
CA GLU A 24 -10.68 -0.93 0.54
C GLU A 24 -11.59 0.30 0.38
N ALA A 25 -11.08 1.51 0.67
CA ALA A 25 -11.83 2.75 0.53
C ALA A 25 -12.28 3.00 -0.92
N TYR A 26 -11.44 2.65 -1.90
CA TYR A 26 -11.78 2.73 -3.32
C TYR A 26 -12.98 1.84 -3.66
N ILE A 27 -12.99 0.58 -3.20
CA ILE A 27 -14.13 -0.32 -3.40
C ILE A 27 -15.39 0.22 -2.69
N LYS A 28 -15.28 0.69 -1.45
CA LYS A 28 -16.43 1.24 -0.70
C LYS A 28 -17.03 2.47 -1.40
N THR A 29 -16.20 3.28 -2.04
CA THR A 29 -16.63 4.51 -2.71
C THR A 29 -17.22 4.25 -4.09
N TYR A 30 -16.62 3.36 -4.88
CA TYR A 30 -16.95 3.18 -6.29
C TYR A 30 -17.58 1.82 -6.64
N GLY A 31 -17.47 0.83 -5.76
CA GLY A 31 -17.94 -0.55 -5.98
C GLY A 31 -19.41 -0.80 -5.64
N SER A 32 -20.01 -0.02 -4.74
CA SER A 32 -21.42 -0.16 -4.33
C SER A 32 -22.19 1.12 -4.61
N GLY A 33 -22.89 1.19 -5.75
CA GLY A 33 -23.90 2.24 -5.97
C GLY A 33 -23.65 3.25 -7.10
N CYS A 34 -22.58 3.13 -7.90
CA CYS A 34 -22.52 3.86 -9.16
C CYS A 34 -23.54 3.26 -10.14
N LYS A 35 -24.78 3.78 -10.12
CA LYS A 35 -25.81 3.52 -11.14
C LYS A 35 -25.21 3.80 -12.53
N GLY A 36 -24.76 2.76 -13.23
CA GLY A 36 -24.20 2.84 -14.58
C GLY A 36 -22.73 2.41 -14.75
N ALA A 37 -21.99 2.13 -13.67
CA ALA A 37 -20.64 1.57 -13.79
C ALA A 37 -20.71 0.02 -13.78
N PRO A 38 -19.95 -0.69 -14.64
CA PRO A 38 -19.78 -2.12 -14.49
C PRO A 38 -19.14 -2.40 -13.12
N THR A 39 -19.90 -2.99 -12.20
CA THR A 39 -19.50 -3.26 -10.81
C THR A 39 -18.21 -4.06 -10.68
N ALA A 40 -17.81 -4.78 -11.73
CA ALA A 40 -16.55 -5.51 -11.80
C ALA A 40 -15.29 -4.61 -11.80
N ARG A 41 -15.34 -3.43 -12.43
CA ARG A 41 -14.11 -2.62 -12.65
C ARG A 41 -13.46 -2.11 -11.36
N PRO A 42 -14.21 -1.58 -10.36
CA PRO A 42 -13.59 -1.07 -9.14
C PRO A 42 -12.91 -2.17 -8.32
N TYR A 43 -13.55 -3.34 -8.24
CA TYR A 43 -13.01 -4.50 -7.53
C TYR A 43 -11.72 -5.00 -8.19
N GLU A 44 -11.74 -5.23 -9.51
CA GLU A 44 -10.56 -5.67 -10.28
C GLU A 44 -9.39 -4.68 -10.14
N THR A 45 -9.69 -3.37 -10.18
CA THR A 45 -8.68 -2.32 -10.02
C THR A 45 -8.04 -2.36 -8.63
N ALA A 46 -8.85 -2.40 -7.58
CA ALA A 46 -8.36 -2.45 -6.20
C ALA A 46 -7.57 -3.73 -5.93
N LEU A 47 -8.04 -4.87 -6.43
CA LEU A 47 -7.32 -6.15 -6.31
C LEU A 47 -5.98 -6.11 -7.03
N ALA A 48 -5.91 -5.53 -8.24
CA ALA A 48 -4.66 -5.37 -8.98
C ALA A 48 -3.66 -4.48 -8.22
N TRP A 49 -4.13 -3.37 -7.63
CA TRP A 49 -3.29 -2.51 -6.78
C TRP A 49 -2.82 -3.24 -5.52
N LEU A 50 -3.72 -3.87 -4.77
CA LEU A 50 -3.36 -4.62 -3.56
C LEU A 50 -2.35 -5.74 -3.88
N SER A 51 -2.54 -6.45 -5.00
CA SER A 51 -1.64 -7.51 -5.47
C SER A 51 -0.25 -6.99 -5.85
N SER A 52 -0.08 -5.70 -6.15
CA SER A 52 1.24 -5.11 -6.40
C SER A 52 2.17 -5.20 -5.17
N THR A 53 1.59 -5.33 -3.96
CA THR A 53 2.31 -5.60 -2.71
C THR A 53 3.10 -6.91 -2.76
N MET A 54 2.72 -7.86 -3.62
CA MET A 54 3.50 -9.09 -3.84
C MET A 54 4.93 -8.81 -4.27
N ARG A 55 5.18 -7.68 -4.93
CA ARG A 55 6.56 -7.27 -5.27
C ARG A 55 7.38 -7.02 -4.01
N LEU A 56 6.79 -6.44 -2.97
CA LEU A 56 7.44 -6.23 -1.68
C LEU A 56 7.58 -7.55 -0.92
N ILE A 57 6.55 -8.40 -0.86
CA ILE A 57 6.63 -9.69 -0.17
C ILE A 57 7.71 -10.62 -0.75
N ASN A 58 7.91 -10.54 -2.07
CA ASN A 58 8.91 -11.33 -2.80
C ASN A 58 10.29 -10.67 -2.85
N THR A 59 10.50 -9.50 -2.25
CA THR A 59 11.80 -8.78 -2.28
C THR A 59 12.16 -8.20 -0.92
N GLY A 60 13.44 -8.19 -0.54
CA GLY A 60 13.83 -7.75 0.81
C GLY A 60 13.62 -8.87 1.83
N CYS A 61 12.87 -8.63 2.91
CA CYS A 61 12.60 -9.65 3.92
C CYS A 61 11.57 -10.67 3.40
N ALA A 62 11.98 -11.93 3.30
CA ALA A 62 11.16 -12.99 2.74
C ALA A 62 9.81 -13.09 3.45
N GLY A 63 8.72 -12.97 2.68
CA GLY A 63 7.36 -13.14 3.19
C GLY A 63 6.81 -11.92 3.94
N HIS A 64 7.52 -10.78 3.94
CA HIS A 64 7.14 -9.61 4.73
C HIS A 64 7.02 -8.34 3.89
N ILE A 65 6.27 -7.37 4.41
CA ILE A 65 6.14 -6.03 3.86
C ILE A 65 7.00 -5.09 4.72
N PRO A 66 7.87 -4.25 4.12
CA PRO A 66 8.65 -3.29 4.88
C PRO A 66 7.76 -2.20 5.48
N GLU A 67 8.23 -1.52 6.52
CA GLU A 67 7.55 -0.39 7.15
C GLU A 67 7.26 0.74 6.16
N ILE A 68 8.28 1.12 5.38
CA ILE A 68 8.22 2.26 4.47
C ILE A 68 9.02 1.99 3.19
N THR A 69 8.66 2.71 2.13
CA THR A 69 9.47 2.83 0.91
C THR A 69 9.70 4.29 0.56
N ASP A 70 10.69 4.54 -0.28
CA ASP A 70 10.82 5.85 -0.93
C ASP A 70 9.53 6.13 -1.73
N GLY A 71 8.99 7.35 -1.65
CA GLY A 71 7.72 7.69 -2.32
C GLY A 71 7.84 7.77 -3.83
N ASP A 72 9.00 8.18 -4.33
CA ASP A 72 9.29 8.19 -5.75
C ASP A 72 9.80 6.82 -6.23
N TYR A 73 9.56 6.53 -7.51
CA TYR A 73 10.17 5.39 -8.19
C TYR A 73 11.71 5.45 -8.03
N PRO A 74 12.41 4.34 -7.71
CA PRO A 74 11.96 2.95 -7.78
C PRO A 74 11.35 2.37 -6.49
N HIS A 75 10.94 3.21 -5.53
CA HIS A 75 10.38 2.78 -4.25
C HIS A 75 11.30 1.86 -3.45
N THR A 76 12.55 2.30 -3.25
CA THR A 76 13.51 1.54 -2.44
C THR A 76 12.96 1.30 -1.03
N GLN A 77 13.09 0.07 -0.52
CA GLN A 77 12.64 -0.29 0.83
C GLN A 77 13.50 0.41 1.88
N ARG A 78 12.86 0.88 2.96
CA ARG A 78 13.47 1.61 4.08
C ARG A 78 12.83 1.15 5.41
N GLY A 79 13.38 1.62 6.52
CA GLY A 79 12.81 1.38 7.84
C GLY A 79 12.93 -0.08 8.27
N CYS A 80 11.99 -0.55 9.07
CA CYS A 80 11.92 -1.94 9.50
C CYS A 80 11.56 -2.86 8.32
N ASP A 81 12.36 -3.91 8.08
CA ASP A 81 12.15 -4.82 6.94
C ASP A 81 10.87 -5.67 7.07
N ALA A 82 10.41 -5.91 8.30
CA ALA A 82 9.24 -6.73 8.61
C ALA A 82 8.37 -6.04 9.68
N GLN A 83 7.35 -5.28 9.24
CA GLN A 83 6.50 -4.53 10.15
C GLN A 83 5.09 -5.13 10.25
N ALA A 84 4.62 -5.34 11.48
CA ALA A 84 3.30 -5.92 11.75
C ALA A 84 2.13 -5.09 11.20
N TRP A 85 2.23 -3.75 11.21
CA TRP A 85 1.14 -2.88 10.76
C TRP A 85 0.86 -3.06 9.25
N GLY A 86 1.91 -3.01 8.42
CA GLY A 86 1.79 -3.25 6.99
C GLY A 86 1.24 -4.65 6.67
N MET A 87 1.77 -5.68 7.33
CA MET A 87 1.36 -7.06 7.10
C MET A 87 -0.09 -7.34 7.54
N SER A 88 -0.49 -6.82 8.71
CA SER A 88 -1.84 -7.01 9.23
C SER A 88 -2.89 -6.29 8.39
N GLU A 89 -2.64 -5.06 7.95
CA GLU A 89 -3.56 -4.33 7.06
C GLU A 89 -3.68 -4.99 5.70
N PHE A 90 -2.59 -5.53 5.16
CA PHE A 90 -2.65 -6.30 3.92
C PHE A 90 -3.56 -7.52 4.04
N LEU A 91 -3.37 -8.35 5.08
CA LEU A 91 -4.20 -9.54 5.32
C LEU A 91 -5.66 -9.21 5.68
N ARG A 92 -5.92 -8.07 6.30
CA ARG A 92 -7.28 -7.62 6.64
C ARG A 92 -8.11 -7.29 5.40
N VAL A 93 -7.46 -6.77 4.36
CA VAL A 93 -8.12 -6.29 3.13
C VAL A 93 -8.10 -7.32 2.01
N LEU A 94 -7.09 -8.19 1.94
CA LEU A 94 -6.99 -9.27 0.96
C LEU A 94 -8.17 -10.24 1.04
#